data_AF-A0A1J5Q132-F1
#
_entry.id   AF-A0A1J5Q132-F1
#
_cell.length_a   1.000
_cell.length_b   1.000
_cell.length_c   1.000
_cell.angle_alpha   90.00
_cell.angle_beta   90.00
_cell.angle_gamma   90.00
#
_symmetry.space_group_name_H-M   'P 1'
#
loop_
_entity.id
_entity.type
_entity.pdbx_description
1 polymer ?
#
loop_
_entity_poly.entity_id
_entity_poly.type
_entity_poly.pdbx_seq_one_letter_code
_entity_poly.pdbx_strand_id
1 'polypeptide(L)'
;MKDPGEGLTRLYHFRLTEADGHLWDDKISRSGMKISEFMREAVIHNETVVVGDASSKKKRPTRTKASANPDIQKSNFLLAAISRNMNEIAHRLNSDNLVGLITPATYAAVLDELHTISNQVKEHI
;
A
#
# COMPACT_ATOMS: atom_id res chain seq x y z
N MET A 1 6.02 6.72 -33.52
CA MET A 1 7.02 7.10 -34.52
C MET A 1 7.99 8.04 -33.81
N LYS A 2 9.24 7.63 -33.59
CA LYS A 2 10.23 8.37 -32.78
C LYS A 2 11.00 9.31 -33.71
N ASP A 3 11.04 10.60 -33.42
CA ASP A 3 11.77 11.57 -34.23
C ASP A 3 13.26 11.18 -34.32
N PRO A 4 13.84 11.04 -35.53
CA PRO A 4 15.19 10.50 -35.72
C PRO A 4 16.33 11.50 -35.44
N GLY A 5 16.03 12.69 -34.90
CA GLY A 5 16.95 13.83 -34.87
C GLY A 5 17.55 14.24 -33.53
N GLU A 6 17.05 13.74 -32.39
CA GLU A 6 17.56 14.16 -31.08
C GLU A 6 18.59 13.14 -30.57
N GLY A 7 19.88 13.43 -30.79
CA GLY A 7 20.98 12.59 -30.32
C GLY A 7 20.97 12.40 -28.80
N LEU A 8 21.49 11.27 -28.32
CA LEU A 8 21.66 11.01 -26.88
C LEU A 8 22.71 11.97 -26.30
N THR A 9 22.28 13.06 -25.67
CA THR A 9 23.18 14.14 -25.21
C THR A 9 23.59 14.04 -23.74
N ARG A 10 22.83 13.33 -22.90
CA ARG A 10 23.07 13.24 -21.44
C ARG A 10 23.56 11.85 -21.05
N LEU A 11 24.70 11.81 -20.33
CA LEU A 11 25.28 10.58 -19.79
C LEU A 11 24.85 10.36 -18.34
N TYR A 12 24.33 9.17 -18.04
CA TYR A 12 23.99 8.72 -16.70
C TYR A 12 24.90 7.55 -16.31
N HIS A 13 25.46 7.59 -15.10
CA HIS A 13 26.26 6.51 -14.52
C HIS A 13 26.01 6.44 -13.02
N PHE A 14 26.09 5.23 -12.45
CA PHE A 14 25.98 4.99 -11.02
C PHE A 14 26.85 3.79 -10.64
N ARG A 15 27.20 3.69 -9.36
CA ARG A 15 27.96 2.56 -8.83
C ARG A 15 27.00 1.52 -8.27
N LEU A 16 27.32 0.26 -8.50
CA LEU A 16 26.65 -0.89 -7.90
C LEU A 16 27.60 -1.59 -6.93
N THR A 17 27.03 -2.33 -5.99
CA THR A 17 27.79 -3.33 -5.24
C THR A 17 28.14 -4.50 -6.17
N GLU A 18 29.11 -5.32 -5.80
CA GLU A 18 29.52 -6.48 -6.59
C GLU A 18 28.36 -7.48 -6.79
N ALA A 19 27.57 -7.72 -5.74
CA ALA A 19 26.39 -8.57 -5.79
C ALA A 19 25.31 -8.03 -6.73
N ASP A 20 25.02 -6.71 -6.66
CA ASP A 20 24.04 -6.07 -7.54
C ASP A 20 24.54 -6.02 -9.00
N GLY A 21 25.85 -5.89 -9.19
CA GLY A 21 26.50 -5.95 -10.51
C GLY A 21 26.26 -7.29 -11.20
N HIS A 22 26.43 -8.42 -10.49
CA HIS A 22 26.12 -9.74 -11.05
C HIS A 22 24.65 -9.89 -11.45
N LEU A 23 23.72 -9.44 -10.59
CA LEU A 23 22.29 -9.47 -10.91
C LEU A 23 21.94 -8.57 -12.10
N TRP A 24 22.64 -7.45 -12.25
CA TRP A 24 22.50 -6.54 -13.37
C TRP A 24 22.96 -7.18 -14.68
N ASP A 25 24.15 -7.79 -14.69
CA ASP A 25 24.71 -8.46 -15.86
C ASP A 25 23.86 -9.64 -16.32
N ASP A 26 23.35 -10.45 -15.38
CA ASP A 26 22.45 -11.56 -15.69
C ASP A 26 21.16 -11.10 -16.39
N LYS A 27 20.58 -9.98 -15.93
CA LYS A 27 19.36 -9.41 -16.53
C LYS A 27 19.62 -8.89 -17.95
N ILE A 28 20.74 -8.20 -18.15
CA ILE A 28 21.14 -7.71 -19.47
C ILE A 28 21.38 -8.88 -20.41
N SER A 29 22.12 -9.90 -19.97
CA SER A 29 22.38 -11.11 -20.77
C SER A 29 21.09 -11.79 -21.22
N ARG A 30 20.13 -11.97 -20.30
CA ARG A 30 18.81 -12.57 -20.62
C ARG A 30 17.98 -11.72 -21.57
N SER A 31 18.11 -10.39 -21.51
CA SER A 31 17.37 -9.50 -22.41
C SER A 31 17.92 -9.46 -23.85
N GLY A 32 19.19 -9.85 -24.05
CA GLY A 32 19.88 -9.73 -25.34
C GLY A 32 20.11 -8.29 -25.81
N MET A 33 19.86 -7.29 -24.96
CA MET A 33 20.00 -5.87 -25.27
C MET A 33 21.37 -5.33 -24.86
N LYS A 34 21.76 -4.19 -25.45
CA LYS A 34 22.89 -3.43 -24.91
C LYS A 34 22.49 -2.78 -23.59
N ILE A 35 23.44 -2.62 -22.67
CA ILE A 35 23.23 -2.01 -21.33
C ILE A 35 22.41 -0.71 -21.41
N SER A 36 22.75 0.17 -22.35
CA SER A 36 22.06 1.46 -22.50
C SER A 36 20.63 1.34 -23.03
N GLU A 37 20.34 0.32 -23.83
CA GLU A 37 19.00 0.03 -24.34
C GLU A 37 18.16 -0.60 -23.24
N PHE A 38 18.72 -1.58 -22.52
CA PHE A 38 18.09 -2.20 -21.36
C PHE A 38 17.71 -1.17 -20.29
N MET A 39 18.62 -0.23 -19.98
CA MET A 39 18.34 0.83 -19.01
C MET A 39 17.22 1.76 -19.49
N ARG A 40 17.24 2.18 -20.76
CA ARG A 40 16.18 3.03 -21.31
C ARG A 40 14.83 2.32 -21.29
N GLU A 41 14.80 1.05 -21.68
CA GLU A 41 13.56 0.27 -21.71
C GLU A 41 12.99 0.08 -20.30
N ALA A 42 13.81 -0.45 -19.38
CA ALA A 42 13.37 -0.75 -18.02
C ALA A 42 12.95 0.50 -17.23
N VAL A 43 13.71 1.61 -17.35
CA VAL A 43 13.51 2.83 -16.54
C VAL A 43 12.52 3.81 -17.19
N ILE A 44 12.54 3.99 -18.52
CA ILE A 44 11.68 4.99 -19.20
C ILE A 44 10.31 4.41 -19.52
N HIS A 45 10.24 3.14 -19.96
CA HIS A 45 8.95 2.48 -20.24
C HIS A 45 8.29 1.87 -18.99
N ASN A 46 8.85 2.17 -17.81
CA ASN A 46 8.17 2.04 -16.52
C ASN A 46 7.76 0.59 -16.16
N GLU A 47 8.57 -0.40 -16.58
CA GLU A 47 8.46 -1.78 -16.09
C GLU A 47 9.05 -1.94 -14.68
N THR A 48 9.80 -0.94 -14.20
CA THR A 48 10.32 -0.90 -12.83
C THR A 48 9.33 -0.23 -11.88
N VAL A 49 8.98 -0.91 -10.78
CA VAL A 49 8.27 -0.30 -9.65
C VAL A 49 9.18 0.76 -9.03
N VAL A 50 8.76 2.03 -9.08
CA VAL A 50 9.44 3.12 -8.35
C VAL A 50 9.21 2.92 -6.85
N VAL A 51 10.12 2.18 -6.21
CA VAL A 51 10.19 2.12 -4.75
C VAL A 51 11.00 3.34 -4.31
N GLY A 52 10.31 4.39 -3.88
CA GLY A 52 10.97 5.52 -3.24
C GLY A 52 11.78 5.05 -2.04
N ASP A 53 12.99 5.62 -1.84
CA ASP A 53 13.92 5.28 -0.77
C ASP A 53 13.23 4.92 0.55
N ALA A 54 13.32 3.64 0.94
CA ALA A 54 12.84 3.14 2.23
C ALA A 54 13.65 3.72 3.42
N SER A 55 14.79 4.37 3.16
CA SER A 55 15.59 5.08 4.18
C SER A 55 14.94 6.41 4.61
N SER A 56 14.05 6.97 3.79
CA SER A 56 13.24 8.13 4.16
C SER A 56 12.05 7.67 5.02
N LYS A 57 12.28 7.55 6.34
CA LYS A 57 11.34 7.18 7.43
C LYS A 57 9.94 7.83 7.46
N LYS A 58 9.55 8.60 6.47
CA LYS A 58 8.18 9.06 6.23
C LYS A 58 7.95 9.15 4.74
N LYS A 59 7.29 8.16 4.15
CA LYS A 59 6.34 8.37 3.03
C LYS A 59 5.41 7.17 2.97
N ARG A 60 4.21 7.39 3.53
CA ARG A 60 3.02 6.56 3.30
C ARG A 60 2.91 6.24 1.79
N PRO A 61 2.40 5.07 1.40
CA PRO A 61 2.33 4.66 0.00
C PRO A 61 1.74 5.78 -0.85
N THR A 62 2.40 5.98 -2.00
CA THR A 62 2.08 6.95 -3.04
C THR A 62 0.58 7.20 -3.13
N ARG A 63 0.18 8.45 -2.88
CA ARG A 63 -1.20 8.91 -3.03
C ARG A 63 -1.68 8.54 -4.43
N THR A 64 -2.48 7.48 -4.56
CA THR A 64 -3.29 7.26 -5.76
C THR A 64 -4.18 8.49 -5.96
N LYS A 65 -4.53 8.85 -7.21
CA LYS A 65 -5.45 9.97 -7.46
C LYS A 65 -6.76 9.85 -6.68
N ALA A 66 -7.20 8.62 -6.38
CA ALA A 66 -8.31 8.33 -5.46
C ALA A 66 -8.04 8.78 -4.01
N SER A 67 -6.85 8.51 -3.46
CA SER A 67 -6.46 9.00 -2.12
C SER A 67 -6.22 10.51 -2.04
N ALA A 68 -6.23 11.24 -3.16
CA ALA A 68 -6.16 12.70 -3.15
C ALA A 68 -7.54 13.36 -2.97
N ASN A 69 -8.63 12.61 -3.06
CA ASN A 69 -9.98 13.10 -2.80
C ASN A 69 -10.18 13.31 -1.27
N PRO A 70 -10.44 14.54 -0.80
CA PRO A 70 -10.69 14.83 0.61
C PRO A 70 -11.82 13.97 1.22
N ASP A 71 -12.84 13.66 0.43
CA ASP A 71 -13.99 12.87 0.89
C ASP A 71 -13.61 11.41 1.14
N ILE A 72 -12.77 10.83 0.27
CA ILE A 72 -12.25 9.46 0.44
C ILE A 72 -11.35 9.39 1.68
N GLN A 73 -10.51 10.41 1.91
CA GLN A 73 -9.67 10.45 3.12
C GLN A 73 -10.51 10.55 4.39
N LYS A 74 -11.55 11.40 4.39
CA LYS A 74 -12.46 11.56 5.51
C LYS A 74 -13.25 10.28 5.76
N SER A 75 -13.76 9.63 4.71
CA SER A 75 -14.45 8.34 4.82
C SER A 75 -13.54 7.29 5.44
N ASN A 76 -12.33 7.11 4.92
CA ASN A 76 -11.36 6.14 5.47
C ASN A 76 -11.00 6.43 6.93
N PHE A 77 -10.86 7.70 7.30
CA PHE A 77 -10.60 8.08 8.69
C PHE A 77 -11.76 7.70 9.62
N LEU A 78 -13.00 7.98 9.20
CA LEU A 78 -14.20 7.62 9.97
C LEU A 78 -14.35 6.09 10.08
N LEU A 79 -14.14 5.36 8.98
CA LEU A 79 -14.19 3.89 8.99
C LEU A 79 -13.14 3.28 9.93
N ALA A 80 -11.92 3.83 9.93
CA ALA A 80 -10.88 3.40 10.85
C ALA A 80 -11.23 3.69 12.32
N ALA A 81 -11.85 4.84 12.60
CA ALA A 81 -12.31 5.19 13.94
C ALA A 81 -13.45 4.27 14.42
N ILE A 82 -14.45 4.01 13.57
CA ILE A 82 -15.55 3.08 13.85
C ILE A 82 -15.00 1.68 14.15
N SER A 83 -14.12 1.16 13.29
CA SER A 83 -13.54 -0.18 13.45
C SER A 83 -12.77 -0.33 14.77
N ARG A 84 -12.04 0.71 15.18
CA ARG A 84 -11.31 0.72 16.45
C ARG A 84 -12.27 0.67 17.64
N ASN A 85 -13.29 1.53 17.64
CA ASN A 85 -14.28 1.58 18.72
C ASN A 85 -15.03 0.25 18.83
N MET A 86 -15.41 -0.37 17.72
CA MET A 86 -16.06 -1.69 17.71
C MET A 86 -15.16 -2.76 18.34
N ASN A 87 -13.87 -2.79 18.01
CA ASN A 87 -12.92 -3.71 18.62
C ASN A 87 -12.79 -3.48 20.14
N GLU A 88 -12.71 -2.23 20.57
CA GLU A 88 -12.64 -1.91 22.01
C GLU A 88 -13.91 -2.36 22.75
N ILE A 89 -15.10 -2.12 22.18
CA ILE A 89 -16.37 -2.59 22.76
C ILE A 89 -16.37 -4.12 22.83
N ALA A 90 -16.00 -4.82 21.75
CA ALA A 90 -15.96 -6.27 21.72
C ALA A 90 -14.99 -6.85 22.77
N HIS A 91 -13.81 -6.27 22.92
CA HIS A 91 -12.84 -6.68 23.94
C HIS A 91 -13.39 -6.47 25.35
N ARG A 92 -14.00 -5.32 25.62
CA ARG A 92 -14.58 -5.02 26.94
C ARG A 92 -15.74 -5.94 27.26
N LEU A 93 -16.65 -6.13 26.30
CA LEU A 93 -17.80 -7.02 26.42
C LEU A 93 -17.37 -8.46 26.71
N ASN A 94 -16.34 -8.96 26.02
CA ASN A 94 -15.77 -10.28 26.29
C ASN A 94 -15.18 -10.39 27.70
N SER A 95 -14.42 -9.37 28.13
CA SER A 95 -13.86 -9.32 29.48
C SER A 95 -14.96 -9.32 30.56
N ASP A 96 -15.98 -8.49 30.39
CA ASP A 96 -17.07 -8.35 31.36
C ASP A 96 -17.94 -9.63 31.43
N ASN A 97 -18.14 -10.32 30.30
CA ASN A 97 -18.84 -11.61 30.25
C ASN A 97 -18.07 -12.71 31.00
N LEU A 98 -16.74 -12.78 30.81
CA LEU A 98 -15.89 -13.78 31.48
C LEU A 98 -15.88 -13.62 33.01
N VAL A 99 -16.00 -12.38 33.49
CA VAL A 99 -16.04 -12.06 34.93
C VAL A 99 -17.48 -12.10 35.49
N GLY A 100 -18.48 -12.33 34.64
CA GLY A 100 -19.89 -12.42 35.04
C GLY A 100 -20.53 -11.07 35.40
N LEU A 101 -19.93 -9.95 34.97
CA LEU A 101 -20.44 -8.60 35.21
C LEU A 101 -21.66 -8.26 34.36
N ILE A 102 -21.85 -8.96 33.24
CA ILE A 102 -22.98 -8.81 32.33
C ILE A 102 -23.70 -10.12 32.14
N THR A 103 -25.00 -10.05 31.88
CA THR A 103 -25.79 -11.25 31.62
C THR A 103 -25.54 -11.77 30.21
N PRO A 104 -25.68 -13.09 29.96
CA PRO A 104 -25.59 -13.65 28.60
C PRO A 104 -26.56 -12.98 27.61
N ALA A 105 -27.74 -12.55 28.08
CA ALA A 105 -28.72 -11.84 27.27
C ALA A 105 -28.20 -10.46 26.83
N THR A 106 -27.57 -9.72 27.75
CA THR A 106 -26.93 -8.43 27.45
C THR A 106 -25.76 -8.60 26.49
N TYR A 107 -24.94 -9.65 26.70
CA TYR A 107 -23.83 -9.97 25.81
C TYR A 107 -24.29 -10.23 24.37
N ALA A 108 -25.31 -11.09 24.20
CA ALA A 108 -25.86 -11.40 22.89
C ALA A 108 -26.46 -10.16 22.19
N ALA A 109 -27.21 -9.33 22.93
CA ALA A 109 -27.81 -8.11 22.37
C ALA A 109 -26.75 -7.13 21.84
N VAL A 110 -25.67 -6.88 22.59
CA VAL A 110 -24.60 -5.98 22.14
C VAL A 110 -23.82 -6.58 20.97
N LEU A 111 -23.63 -7.90 20.94
CA LEU A 111 -22.98 -8.57 19.83
C LEU A 111 -23.80 -8.45 18.53
N ASP A 112 -25.13 -8.61 18.62
CA ASP A 112 -26.04 -8.43 17.48
C ASP A 112 -26.02 -6.99 16.94
N GLU A 113 -25.96 -5.99 17.83
CA GLU A 113 -25.81 -4.58 17.42
C GLU A 113 -24.47 -4.33 16.71
N LEU A 114 -23.36 -4.87 17.23
CA LEU A 114 -22.05 -4.78 16.58
C LEU A 114 -22.06 -5.44 15.19
N HIS A 115 -22.74 -6.57 15.04
CA HIS A 115 -22.94 -7.21 13.74
C HIS A 115 -23.76 -6.34 12.78
N THR A 116 -24.82 -5.71 13.27
CA THR A 116 -25.67 -4.80 12.49
C THR A 116 -24.85 -3.62 11.95
N ILE A 117 -24.05 -2.98 12.82
CA ILE A 117 -23.16 -1.88 12.42
C ILE A 117 -22.11 -2.37 11.41
N SER A 118 -21.53 -3.55 11.62
CA SER A 118 -20.56 -4.12 10.69
C SER A 118 -21.15 -4.33 9.28
N ASN A 119 -22.39 -4.81 9.21
CA ASN A 119 -23.07 -5.04 7.94
C ASN A 119 -23.40 -3.73 7.24
N GLN A 120 -23.92 -2.73 7.95
CA GLN A 120 -24.17 -1.39 7.40
C GLN A 120 -22.89 -0.75 6.85
N VAL A 121 -21.77 -0.87 7.57
CA VAL A 121 -20.48 -0.35 7.10
C VAL A 121 -20.03 -1.04 5.81
N LYS A 122 -20.20 -2.36 5.71
CA LYS A 122 -19.84 -3.13 4.49
C LYS A 122 -20.72 -2.79 3.29
N GLU A 123 -21.99 -2.45 3.49
CA GLU A 123 -22.89 -2.03 2.41
C GLU A 123 -22.52 -0.66 1.83
N HIS A 124 -21.78 0.16 2.58
CA HIS A 124 -21.41 1.53 2.21
C HIS A 124 -19.95 1.69 1.74
N ILE A 125 -19.20 0.60 1.62
CA ILE A 125 -17.82 0.54 1.09
C ILE A 125 -17.85 -0.08 -0.31
#